data_AF-A0A8T5ZPC2-F1
#
_entry.id   AF-A0A8T5ZPC2-F1
#
_cell.length_a   1.000
_cell.length_b   1.000
_cell.length_c   1.000
_cell.angle_alpha   90.00
_cell.angle_beta   90.00
_cell.angle_gamma   90.00
#
_symmetry.space_group_name_H-M   'P 1'
#
loop_
_entity.id
_entity.type
_entity.pdbx_description
1 polymer ?
#
loop_
_entity_poly.entity_id
_entity_poly.type
_entity_poly.pdbx_seq_one_letter_code
_entity_poly.pdbx_strand_id
1 'polypeptide(L)'
;FANSPSAYYLMGYSAIPFYIFSALLFFIPFALMMAEMGAAYRKEEGGIYSWMNNSVGPRFAFIGTFMWFSSYIIWMVSTSAKVWVPFSTFLYGSDMTQHWRIAGLEPTQVVGLLAVAWMILVTVVASKGINKIARITAVGGIAVMCLNLVLLLVSITILLLNGGHFAQDINFLASPNPGYQSGLAMLSFVVFAIFAYGGIEAVGGLVDKTENPEKNFAKGIVFAAIVISIGYSLAIFLWGVSTNWQQVLSNGSVNLGNITYVLMKSL
;
A
#
# COMPACT_ATOMS: atom_id res chain seq x y z
N PHE A 1 -2.08 5.07 0.53
CA PHE A 1 -1.25 6.15 1.09
C PHE A 1 0.20 5.69 1.31
N ALA A 2 0.52 4.74 2.18
CA ALA A 2 1.92 4.38 2.52
C ALA A 2 2.83 3.93 1.35
N ASN A 3 2.26 3.35 0.28
CA ASN A 3 3.02 2.93 -0.90
C ASN A 3 3.58 4.12 -1.70
N SER A 4 2.88 5.28 -1.75
CA SER A 4 3.37 6.45 -2.50
C SER A 4 4.61 7.11 -1.89
N PRO A 5 4.71 7.36 -0.56
CA PRO A 5 5.97 7.74 0.08
C PRO A 5 7.11 6.77 -0.19
N SER A 6 6.83 5.46 -0.09
CA SER A 6 7.82 4.42 -0.32
C SER A 6 8.32 4.44 -1.77
N ALA A 7 7.40 4.60 -2.74
CA ALA A 7 7.75 4.75 -4.16
C ALA A 7 8.62 5.99 -4.40
N TYR A 8 8.25 7.13 -3.83
CA TYR A 8 8.99 8.38 -3.95
C TYR A 8 10.39 8.28 -3.31
N TYR A 9 10.53 7.57 -2.19
CA TYR A 9 11.83 7.31 -1.57
C TYR A 9 12.74 6.42 -2.42
N LEU A 10 12.19 5.39 -3.06
CA LEU A 10 12.99 4.47 -3.88
C LEU A 10 13.38 5.09 -5.22
N MET A 11 12.47 5.80 -5.91
CA MET A 11 12.70 6.25 -7.29
C MET A 11 12.36 7.72 -7.58
N GLY A 12 11.87 8.50 -6.62
CA GLY A 12 11.43 9.87 -6.85
C GLY A 12 10.36 9.95 -7.94
N TYR A 13 10.49 10.91 -8.86
CA TYR A 13 9.57 11.04 -10.00
C TYR A 13 9.69 9.90 -11.03
N SER A 14 10.85 9.23 -11.12
CA SER A 14 11.01 8.09 -12.02
C SER A 14 10.19 6.86 -11.63
N ALA A 15 9.57 6.86 -10.44
CA ALA A 15 8.55 5.87 -10.07
C ALA A 15 7.29 5.95 -10.93
N ILE A 16 6.90 7.15 -11.40
CA ILE A 16 5.60 7.40 -12.03
C ILE A 16 5.39 6.57 -13.30
N PRO A 17 6.34 6.52 -14.27
CA PRO A 17 6.19 5.66 -15.45
C PRO A 17 5.98 4.19 -15.10
N PHE A 18 6.68 3.65 -14.09
CA PHE A 18 6.51 2.27 -13.65
C PHE A 18 5.13 2.03 -13.04
N TYR A 19 4.62 2.98 -12.25
CA TYR A 19 3.26 2.89 -11.71
C TYR A 19 2.17 2.95 -12.79
N ILE A 20 2.36 3.76 -13.84
CA ILE A 20 1.45 3.82 -14.99
C ILE A 20 1.53 2.51 -15.78
N PHE A 21 2.74 2.00 -16.04
CA PHE A 21 2.94 0.74 -16.74
C PHE A 21 2.31 -0.44 -15.98
N SER A 22 2.56 -0.54 -14.68
CA SER A 22 1.93 -1.55 -13.82
C SER A 22 0.41 -1.38 -13.74
N ALA A 23 -0.11 -0.15 -13.79
CA ALA A 23 -1.54 0.08 -13.85
C ALA A 23 -2.16 -0.47 -15.14
N LEU A 24 -1.60 -0.11 -16.29
CA LEU A 24 -2.14 -0.42 -17.61
C LEU A 24 -2.01 -1.91 -17.97
N LEU A 25 -0.87 -2.52 -17.67
CA LEU A 25 -0.59 -3.90 -18.11
C LEU A 25 -0.92 -4.97 -17.08
N PHE A 26 -1.04 -4.60 -15.80
CA PHE A 26 -1.33 -5.55 -14.74
C PHE A 26 -2.62 -5.20 -14.00
N PHE A 27 -2.69 -4.05 -13.33
CA PHE A 27 -3.76 -3.78 -12.38
C PHE A 27 -5.14 -3.62 -13.03
N ILE A 28 -5.27 -2.85 -14.11
CA ILE A 28 -6.54 -2.66 -14.80
C ILE A 28 -7.03 -3.98 -15.42
N PRO A 29 -6.21 -4.72 -16.19
CA PRO A 29 -6.60 -6.04 -16.67
C PRO A 29 -7.00 -6.99 -15.54
N PHE A 30 -6.23 -7.01 -14.45
CA PHE A 30 -6.52 -7.82 -13.27
C PHE A 30 -7.85 -7.44 -12.63
N ALA A 31 -8.10 -6.15 -12.41
CA ALA A 31 -9.36 -5.64 -11.87
C ALA A 31 -10.56 -6.02 -12.77
N LEU A 32 -10.41 -5.97 -14.10
CA LEU A 32 -11.46 -6.39 -15.01
C LEU A 32 -11.75 -7.90 -14.91
N MET A 33 -10.73 -8.75 -14.86
CA MET A 33 -10.90 -10.20 -14.63
C MET A 33 -11.61 -10.46 -13.30
N MET A 34 -11.21 -9.73 -12.26
CA MET A 34 -11.80 -9.82 -10.93
C MET A 34 -13.28 -9.40 -10.91
N ALA A 35 -13.63 -8.35 -11.65
CA ALA A 35 -15.01 -7.91 -11.82
C ALA A 35 -15.86 -8.96 -12.54
N GLU A 36 -15.32 -9.58 -13.59
CA GLU A 36 -16.00 -10.62 -14.36
C GLU A 36 -16.19 -11.90 -13.53
N MET A 37 -15.13 -12.39 -12.88
CA MET A 37 -15.20 -13.59 -12.03
C MET A 37 -16.16 -13.40 -10.85
N GLY A 38 -16.11 -12.23 -10.20
CA GLY A 38 -17.06 -11.89 -9.14
C GLY A 38 -18.51 -11.91 -9.64
N ALA A 39 -18.80 -11.28 -10.77
CA ALA A 39 -20.14 -11.28 -11.34
C ALA A 39 -20.61 -12.69 -11.76
N ALA A 40 -19.73 -13.49 -12.37
CA ALA A 40 -20.04 -14.83 -12.86
C ALA A 40 -20.32 -15.82 -11.71
N TYR A 41 -19.54 -15.75 -10.63
CA TYR A 41 -19.62 -16.68 -9.50
C TYR A 41 -20.24 -16.04 -8.25
N ARG A 42 -21.14 -15.07 -8.41
CA ARG A 42 -21.78 -14.32 -7.31
C ARG A 42 -22.54 -15.14 -6.26
N LYS A 43 -22.87 -16.40 -6.57
CA LYS A 43 -23.58 -17.33 -5.67
C LYS A 43 -22.61 -18.23 -4.88
N GLU A 44 -21.33 -18.20 -5.21
CA GLU A 44 -20.28 -18.96 -4.56
C GLU A 44 -19.69 -18.17 -3.41
N GLU A 45 -19.67 -18.74 -2.20
CA GLU A 45 -19.09 -18.11 -1.01
C GLU A 45 -17.55 -18.27 -0.95
N GLY A 46 -16.96 -19.12 -1.81
CA GLY A 46 -15.54 -19.48 -1.77
C GLY A 46 -14.57 -18.47 -2.39
N GLY A 47 -15.06 -17.32 -2.89
CA GLY A 47 -14.23 -16.26 -3.48
C GLY A 47 -13.24 -16.78 -4.53
N ILE A 48 -11.97 -16.41 -4.40
CA ILE A 48 -10.88 -16.78 -5.33
C ILE A 48 -10.80 -18.29 -5.53
N TYR A 49 -10.97 -19.08 -4.47
CA TYR A 49 -10.91 -20.54 -4.58
C TYR A 49 -12.02 -21.08 -5.48
N SER A 50 -13.28 -20.67 -5.26
CA SER A 50 -14.40 -21.11 -6.10
C SER A 50 -14.21 -20.69 -7.56
N TRP A 51 -13.70 -19.48 -7.80
CA TRP A 51 -13.48 -18.99 -9.16
C TRP A 51 -12.40 -19.78 -9.89
N MET A 52 -11.26 -20.04 -9.22
CA MET A 52 -10.19 -20.85 -9.79
C MET A 52 -10.62 -22.31 -9.96
N ASN A 53 -11.37 -22.87 -9.01
CA ASN A 53 -11.81 -24.26 -9.10
C ASN A 53 -12.71 -24.48 -10.33
N ASN A 54 -13.63 -23.55 -10.58
CA ASN A 54 -14.51 -23.60 -11.73
C ASN A 54 -13.81 -23.25 -13.06
N SER A 55 -12.71 -22.49 -13.03
CA SER A 55 -12.02 -22.03 -14.25
C SER A 55 -10.86 -22.94 -14.67
N VAL A 56 -10.05 -23.39 -13.72
CA VAL A 56 -8.79 -24.13 -13.96
C VAL A 56 -8.70 -25.45 -13.20
N GLY A 57 -9.76 -25.82 -12.47
CA GLY A 57 -9.86 -27.08 -11.74
C GLY A 57 -9.26 -27.05 -10.32
N PRO A 58 -9.54 -28.09 -9.51
CA PRO A 58 -9.30 -28.07 -8.06
C PRO A 58 -7.82 -28.05 -7.68
N ARG A 59 -6.94 -28.69 -8.48
CA ARG A 59 -5.50 -28.73 -8.19
C ARG A 59 -4.88 -27.34 -8.25
N PHE A 60 -5.15 -26.59 -9.32
CA PHE A 60 -4.61 -25.25 -9.48
C PHE A 60 -5.27 -24.24 -8.53
N ALA A 61 -6.57 -24.40 -8.24
CA ALA A 61 -7.26 -23.60 -7.24
C ALA A 61 -6.64 -23.75 -5.85
N PHE A 62 -6.31 -24.98 -5.44
CA PHE A 62 -5.63 -25.24 -4.18
C PHE A 62 -4.25 -24.59 -4.14
N ILE A 63 -3.41 -24.80 -5.17
CA ILE A 63 -2.07 -24.22 -5.24
C ILE A 63 -2.13 -22.69 -5.18
N GLY A 64 -2.98 -22.06 -6.01
CA GLY A 64 -3.11 -20.61 -6.06
C GLY A 64 -3.61 -20.01 -4.74
N THR A 65 -4.63 -20.62 -4.14
CA THR A 65 -5.17 -20.16 -2.85
C THR A 65 -4.16 -20.37 -1.71
N PHE A 66 -3.37 -21.44 -1.75
CA PHE A 66 -2.31 -21.68 -0.76
C PHE A 66 -1.16 -20.68 -0.89
N MET A 67 -0.75 -20.34 -2.12
CA MET A 67 0.22 -19.27 -2.39
C MET A 67 -0.28 -17.92 -1.90
N TRP A 68 -1.56 -17.61 -2.17
CA TRP A 68 -2.23 -16.42 -1.69
C TRP A 68 -2.24 -16.38 -0.16
N PHE A 69 -2.69 -17.44 0.51
CA PHE A 69 -2.67 -17.53 1.97
C PHE A 69 -1.26 -17.35 2.57
N SER A 70 -0.25 -18.00 1.98
CA SER A 70 1.15 -17.90 2.43
C SER A 70 1.70 -16.48 2.31
N SER A 71 1.36 -15.75 1.24
CA SER A 71 1.79 -14.37 1.06
C SER A 71 1.17 -13.44 2.11
N TYR A 72 -0.09 -13.67 2.48
CA TYR A 72 -0.77 -12.90 3.52
C TYR A 72 -0.12 -13.09 4.90
N ILE A 73 0.39 -14.29 5.23
CA ILE A 73 1.12 -14.51 6.49
C ILE A 73 2.37 -13.62 6.54
N ILE A 74 3.17 -13.61 5.48
CA ILE A 74 4.39 -12.79 5.41
C ILE A 74 4.02 -11.30 5.50
N TRP A 75 2.97 -10.89 4.78
CA TRP A 75 2.48 -9.52 4.81
C TRP A 75 1.98 -9.10 6.20
N MET A 76 1.27 -9.98 6.91
CA MET A 76 0.79 -9.72 8.28
C MET A 76 1.93 -9.50 9.26
N VAL A 77 2.99 -10.32 9.20
CA VAL A 77 4.18 -10.15 10.05
C VAL A 77 4.87 -8.81 9.75
N SER A 78 5.09 -8.51 8.47
CA SER A 78 5.72 -7.24 8.05
C SER A 78 4.89 -6.03 8.48
N THR A 79 3.57 -6.09 8.31
CA THR A 79 2.66 -5.00 8.69
C THR A 79 2.62 -4.81 10.20
N SER A 80 2.57 -5.89 10.97
CA SER A 80 2.54 -5.83 12.44
C SER A 80 3.80 -5.20 13.02
N ALA A 81 4.97 -5.46 12.42
CA ALA A 81 6.21 -4.77 12.79
C ALA A 81 6.15 -3.26 12.49
N LYS A 82 5.60 -2.89 11.32
CA LYS A 82 5.49 -1.48 10.90
C LYS A 82 4.56 -0.63 11.77
N VAL A 83 3.56 -1.22 12.44
CA VAL A 83 2.62 -0.49 13.33
C VAL A 83 3.34 0.24 14.46
N TRP A 84 4.51 -0.25 14.89
CA TRP A 84 5.27 0.35 15.98
C TRP A 84 6.00 1.64 15.61
N VAL A 85 6.28 1.88 14.32
CA VAL A 85 6.89 3.12 13.84
C VAL A 85 5.97 4.35 14.02
N PRO A 86 4.69 4.34 13.58
CA PRO A 86 3.71 5.36 13.92
C PRO A 86 3.60 5.57 15.42
N PHE A 87 3.51 4.48 16.17
CA PHE A 87 3.28 4.51 17.60
C PHE A 87 4.44 5.18 18.34
N SER A 88 5.67 4.83 17.97
CA SER A 88 6.90 5.46 18.46
C SER A 88 6.95 6.94 18.13
N THR A 89 6.66 7.30 16.86
CA THR A 89 6.63 8.69 16.40
C THR A 89 5.57 9.51 17.13
N PHE A 90 4.41 8.93 17.43
CA PHE A 90 3.35 9.59 18.20
C PHE A 90 3.76 9.86 19.65
N LEU A 91 4.44 8.92 20.31
CA LEU A 91 4.86 9.07 21.71
C LEU A 91 6.09 9.97 21.90
N TYR A 92 7.08 9.84 21.02
CA TYR A 92 8.40 10.47 21.17
C TYR A 92 8.67 11.58 20.15
N GLY A 93 7.75 11.87 19.24
CA GLY A 93 7.92 12.85 18.16
C GLY A 93 8.89 12.42 17.06
N SER A 94 9.48 11.23 17.15
CA SER A 94 10.43 10.67 16.18
C SER A 94 10.47 9.15 16.26
N ASP A 95 10.98 8.49 15.21
CA ASP A 95 11.10 7.03 15.16
C ASP A 95 12.21 6.52 16.09
N MET A 96 11.83 6.07 17.28
CA MET A 96 12.73 5.48 18.28
C MET A 96 12.80 3.95 18.22
N THR A 97 12.16 3.31 17.23
CA THR A 97 12.11 1.83 17.17
C THR A 97 13.50 1.19 17.06
N GLN A 98 14.47 1.89 16.47
CA GLN A 98 15.86 1.47 16.37
C GLN A 98 16.66 1.63 17.67
N HIS A 99 16.10 2.28 18.69
CA HIS A 99 16.76 2.53 19.98
C HIS A 99 16.17 1.71 21.12
N TRP A 100 15.03 1.05 20.90
CA TRP A 100 14.39 0.24 21.93
C TRP A 100 15.21 -1.00 22.24
N ARG A 101 15.72 -1.07 23.47
CA ARG A 101 16.45 -2.22 24.00
C ARG A 101 15.76 -2.64 25.29
N ILE A 102 15.24 -3.87 25.31
CA ILE A 102 14.54 -4.43 26.47
C ILE A 102 15.25 -5.73 26.85
N ALA A 103 15.65 -5.86 28.11
CA ALA A 103 16.22 -7.10 28.66
C ALA A 103 17.38 -7.69 27.84
N GLY A 104 18.23 -6.84 27.24
CA GLY A 104 19.37 -7.26 26.42
C GLY A 104 19.04 -7.66 24.98
N LEU A 105 17.79 -7.52 24.54
CA LEU A 105 17.39 -7.76 23.14
C LEU A 105 17.77 -6.59 22.24
N GLU A 106 18.19 -6.92 21.02
CA GLU A 106 18.43 -5.95 19.96
C GLU A 106 17.11 -5.31 19.48
N PRO A 107 17.14 -4.08 18.94
CA PRO A 107 15.93 -3.35 18.55
C PRO A 107 15.01 -4.12 17.59
N THR A 108 15.58 -4.85 16.63
CA THR A 108 14.83 -5.69 15.69
C THR A 108 14.10 -6.83 16.40
N GLN A 109 14.69 -7.42 17.43
CA GLN A 109 14.09 -8.47 18.24
C GLN A 109 12.96 -7.91 19.13
N VAL A 110 13.16 -6.72 19.70
CA VAL A 110 12.12 -6.03 20.47
C VAL A 110 10.90 -5.73 19.60
N VAL A 111 11.10 -5.13 18.42
CA VAL A 111 10.02 -4.86 17.45
C VAL A 111 9.35 -6.16 17.01
N GLY A 112 10.11 -7.25 16.81
CA GLY A 112 9.57 -8.57 16.49
C GLY A 112 8.65 -9.12 17.59
N LEU A 113 9.05 -9.02 18.86
CA LEU A 113 8.25 -9.48 20.00
C LEU A 113 6.97 -8.63 20.15
N LEU A 114 7.09 -7.32 19.98
CA LEU A 114 5.94 -6.41 19.95
C LEU A 114 5.00 -6.71 18.78
N ALA A 115 5.53 -7.07 17.60
CA ALA A 115 4.72 -7.49 16.46
C ALA A 115 3.93 -8.78 16.76
N VAL A 116 4.53 -9.76 17.45
CA VAL A 116 3.82 -10.96 17.91
C VAL A 116 2.70 -10.60 18.88
N ALA A 117 2.97 -9.75 19.87
CA ALA A 117 1.95 -9.28 20.81
C ALA A 117 0.79 -8.57 20.10
N TRP A 118 1.10 -7.73 19.09
CA TRP A 118 0.09 -7.06 18.27
C TRP A 118 -0.76 -8.04 17.48
N MET A 119 -0.14 -9.05 16.83
CA MET A 119 -0.88 -10.08 16.09
C MET A 119 -1.83 -10.87 16.99
N ILE A 120 -1.40 -11.23 18.21
CA ILE A 120 -2.26 -11.90 19.19
C ILE A 120 -3.46 -11.02 19.54
N LEU A 121 -3.23 -9.73 19.81
CA LEU A 121 -4.30 -8.77 20.11
C LEU A 121 -5.30 -8.68 18.96
N VAL A 122 -4.82 -8.46 17.73
CA VAL A 122 -5.67 -8.36 16.54
C VAL A 122 -6.46 -9.66 16.34
N THR A 123 -5.83 -10.82 16.55
CA THR A 123 -6.50 -12.13 16.45
C THR A 123 -7.63 -12.26 17.47
N VAL A 124 -7.39 -11.89 18.74
CA VAL A 124 -8.41 -11.90 19.79
C VAL A 124 -9.57 -10.96 19.47
N VAL A 125 -9.28 -9.78 18.92
CA VAL A 125 -10.32 -8.83 18.47
C VAL A 125 -11.11 -9.42 17.31
N ALA A 126 -10.44 -10.04 16.34
CA ALA A 126 -11.07 -10.66 15.18
C ALA A 126 -12.00 -11.82 15.57
N SER A 127 -11.61 -12.62 16.56
CA SER A 127 -12.45 -13.71 17.11
C SER A 127 -13.75 -13.22 17.76
N LYS A 128 -13.87 -11.93 18.11
CA LYS A 128 -15.09 -11.34 18.71
C LYS A 128 -16.14 -10.89 17.69
N GLY A 129 -15.94 -11.18 16.41
CA GLY A 129 -16.94 -11.03 15.34
C GLY A 129 -16.65 -9.90 14.34
N ILE A 130 -16.98 -10.18 13.08
CA ILE A 130 -16.69 -9.35 11.89
C ILE A 130 -17.29 -7.94 11.96
N ASN A 131 -18.46 -7.76 12.59
CA ASN A 131 -19.13 -6.45 12.66
C ASN A 131 -18.30 -5.38 13.36
N LYS A 132 -17.48 -5.76 14.35
CA LYS A 132 -16.56 -4.83 15.02
C LYS A 132 -15.41 -4.42 14.11
N ILE A 133 -14.90 -5.37 13.31
CA ILE A 133 -13.83 -5.14 12.34
C ILE A 133 -14.32 -4.18 11.25
N ALA A 134 -15.51 -4.42 10.70
CA ALA A 134 -16.07 -3.58 9.62
C ALA A 134 -16.14 -2.09 10.00
N ARG A 135 -16.56 -1.77 11.23
CA ARG A 135 -16.59 -0.38 11.71
C ARG A 135 -15.19 0.22 11.85
N ILE A 136 -14.23 -0.53 12.39
CA ILE A 136 -12.83 -0.07 12.53
C ILE A 136 -12.22 0.16 11.14
N THR A 137 -12.42 -0.77 10.21
CA THR A 137 -11.96 -0.65 8.82
C THR A 137 -12.58 0.56 8.11
N ALA A 138 -13.86 0.84 8.34
CA ALA A 138 -14.51 2.03 7.77
C ALA A 138 -13.87 3.34 8.26
N VAL A 139 -13.61 3.46 9.56
CA VAL A 139 -12.91 4.63 10.12
C VAL A 139 -11.49 4.75 9.54
N GLY A 140 -10.77 3.63 9.43
CA GLY A 140 -9.45 3.58 8.80
C GLY A 140 -9.49 4.03 7.33
N GLY A 141 -10.48 3.59 6.57
CA GLY A 141 -10.67 4.00 5.17
C GLY A 141 -10.93 5.50 5.03
N ILE A 142 -11.81 6.07 5.86
CA ILE A 142 -12.08 7.51 5.89
C ILE A 142 -10.80 8.28 6.27
N ALA A 143 -10.06 7.83 7.28
CA ALA A 143 -8.81 8.47 7.68
C ALA A 143 -7.77 8.48 6.53
N VAL A 144 -7.62 7.36 5.81
CA VAL A 144 -6.74 7.29 4.63
C VAL A 144 -7.21 8.22 3.51
N MET A 145 -8.52 8.33 3.27
CA MET A 145 -9.06 9.27 2.30
C MET A 145 -8.75 10.72 2.70
N CYS A 146 -8.96 11.09 3.96
CA CYS A 146 -8.61 12.40 4.50
C CYS A 146 -7.10 12.70 4.35
N LEU A 147 -6.22 11.74 4.62
CA LEU A 147 -4.77 11.92 4.45
C LEU A 147 -4.39 12.22 3.00
N ASN A 148 -5.02 11.56 2.01
CA ASN A 148 -4.78 11.88 0.60
C ASN A 148 -5.32 13.27 0.23
N LEU A 149 -6.46 13.68 0.80
CA LEU A 149 -7.01 15.02 0.57
C LEU A 149 -6.11 16.11 1.16
N VAL A 150 -5.58 15.89 2.38
CA VAL A 150 -4.60 16.78 3.01
C VAL A 150 -3.36 16.91 2.14
N LEU A 151 -2.79 15.79 1.68
CA LEU A 151 -1.66 15.80 0.74
C LEU A 151 -1.97 16.65 -0.49
N LEU A 152 -3.14 16.45 -1.11
CA LEU A 152 -3.54 17.21 -2.30
C LEU A 152 -3.66 18.71 -2.04
N LEU A 153 -4.38 19.12 -1.00
CA LEU A 153 -4.62 20.53 -0.70
C LEU A 153 -3.33 21.26 -0.27
N VAL A 154 -2.53 20.62 0.59
CA VAL A 154 -1.28 21.21 1.08
C VAL A 154 -0.25 21.31 -0.04
N SER A 155 -0.08 20.26 -0.85
CA SER A 155 0.84 20.33 -2.00
C SER A 155 0.42 21.39 -3.01
N ILE A 156 -0.87 21.57 -3.31
CA ILE A 156 -1.34 22.67 -4.18
C ILE A 156 -1.00 24.03 -3.56
N THR A 157 -1.25 24.19 -2.25
CA THR A 157 -0.94 25.43 -1.52
C THR A 157 0.55 25.76 -1.59
N ILE A 158 1.42 24.78 -1.32
CA ILE A 158 2.88 24.92 -1.41
C ILE A 158 3.30 25.31 -2.83
N LEU A 159 2.73 24.66 -3.86
CA LEU A 159 3.06 24.96 -5.24
C LEU A 159 2.71 26.42 -5.61
N LEU A 160 1.56 26.91 -5.15
CA LEU A 160 1.14 28.29 -5.37
C LEU A 160 2.04 29.29 -4.64
N LEU A 161 2.42 28.99 -3.38
CA LEU A 161 3.32 29.83 -2.58
C LEU A 161 4.75 29.87 -3.14
N ASN A 162 5.22 28.77 -3.72
CA ASN A 162 6.53 28.66 -4.37
C ASN A 162 6.53 29.21 -5.80
N GLY A 163 5.46 29.85 -6.27
CA GLY A 163 5.37 30.41 -7.62
C GLY A 163 5.40 29.37 -8.74
N GLY A 164 5.01 28.13 -8.47
CA GLY A 164 5.03 27.01 -9.41
C GLY A 164 6.35 26.22 -9.45
N HIS A 165 7.31 26.54 -8.58
CA HIS A 165 8.56 25.78 -8.47
C HIS A 165 8.39 24.53 -7.61
N PHE A 166 8.91 23.41 -8.10
CA PHE A 166 8.94 22.13 -7.40
C PHE A 166 10.18 22.05 -6.51
N ALA A 167 10.04 21.47 -5.31
CA ALA A 167 11.19 21.22 -4.43
C ALA A 167 12.16 20.20 -5.04
N GLN A 168 11.64 19.20 -5.76
CA GLN A 168 12.44 18.23 -6.51
C GLN A 168 12.39 18.53 -8.01
N ASP A 169 13.56 18.45 -8.67
CA ASP A 169 13.61 18.55 -10.13
C ASP A 169 12.88 17.37 -10.79
N ILE A 170 12.00 17.69 -11.74
CA ILE A 170 11.19 16.69 -12.43
C ILE A 170 12.07 15.89 -13.39
N ASN A 171 12.36 14.64 -13.01
CA ASN A 171 13.03 13.67 -13.88
C ASN A 171 12.31 12.32 -13.80
N PHE A 172 11.69 11.91 -14.91
CA PHE A 172 10.96 10.65 -15.01
C PHE A 172 11.84 9.46 -15.44
N LEU A 173 13.09 9.71 -15.85
CA LEU A 173 13.98 8.69 -16.41
C LEU A 173 15.06 8.27 -15.43
N ALA A 174 15.63 9.23 -14.70
CA ALA A 174 16.66 8.97 -13.71
C ALA A 174 16.09 9.06 -12.30
N SER A 175 16.38 8.04 -11.50
CA SER A 175 16.10 8.07 -10.06
C SER A 175 17.05 9.04 -9.37
N PRO A 176 16.63 9.79 -8.34
CA PRO A 176 17.55 10.51 -7.47
C PRO A 176 18.29 9.56 -6.49
N ASN A 177 17.79 8.33 -6.31
CA ASN A 177 18.37 7.34 -5.40
C ASN A 177 19.54 6.58 -6.07
N PRO A 178 20.76 6.61 -5.50
CA PRO A 178 21.92 5.87 -6.02
C PRO A 178 21.66 4.36 -6.17
N GLY A 179 20.81 3.77 -5.31
CA GLY A 179 20.46 2.35 -5.36
C GLY A 179 19.60 1.95 -6.55
N TYR A 180 19.00 2.90 -7.26
CA TYR A 180 18.08 2.68 -8.39
C TYR A 180 18.59 3.29 -9.70
N GLN A 181 19.90 3.48 -9.83
CA GLN A 181 20.52 4.00 -11.07
C GLN A 181 20.75 2.91 -12.13
N SER A 182 20.90 1.65 -11.71
CA SER A 182 21.14 0.55 -12.65
C SER A 182 19.82 0.02 -13.23
N GLY A 183 19.83 -0.43 -14.48
CA GLY A 183 18.65 -1.01 -15.12
C GLY A 183 18.07 -2.21 -14.36
N LEU A 184 18.93 -3.05 -13.76
CA LEU A 184 18.48 -4.17 -12.91
C LEU A 184 17.76 -3.70 -11.64
N ALA A 185 18.23 -2.62 -11.01
CA ALA A 185 17.57 -2.06 -9.84
C ALA A 185 16.24 -1.38 -10.21
N MET A 186 16.15 -0.71 -11.36
CA MET A 186 14.87 -0.19 -11.86
C MET A 186 13.87 -1.31 -12.16
N LEU A 187 14.33 -2.45 -12.69
CA LEU A 187 13.47 -3.62 -12.90
C LEU A 187 12.98 -4.23 -11.57
N SER A 188 13.81 -4.25 -10.52
CA SER A 188 13.37 -4.73 -9.20
C SER A 188 12.28 -3.84 -8.59
N PHE A 189 12.29 -2.53 -8.91
CA PHE A 189 11.21 -1.63 -8.52
C PHE A 189 9.87 -1.95 -9.19
N VAL A 190 9.87 -2.52 -10.40
CA VAL A 190 8.62 -2.94 -11.06
C VAL A 190 7.85 -3.94 -10.21
N VAL A 191 8.56 -4.85 -9.52
CA VAL A 191 7.95 -5.80 -8.59
C VAL A 191 7.25 -5.07 -7.43
N PHE A 192 7.89 -4.02 -6.89
CA PHE A 192 7.29 -3.16 -5.87
C PHE A 192 6.07 -2.39 -6.40
N ALA A 193 6.13 -1.85 -7.62
CA ALA A 193 5.02 -1.14 -8.24
C ALA A 193 3.81 -2.05 -8.49
N ILE A 194 4.03 -3.28 -8.98
CA ILE A 194 2.98 -4.30 -9.13
C ILE A 194 2.38 -4.65 -7.77
N PHE A 195 3.22 -4.88 -6.76
CA PHE A 195 2.77 -5.20 -5.41
C PHE A 195 1.89 -4.10 -4.80
N ALA A 196 2.14 -2.83 -5.09
CA ALA A 196 1.33 -1.71 -4.58
C ALA A 196 -0.14 -1.75 -5.04
N TYR A 197 -0.44 -2.46 -6.13
CA TYR A 197 -1.78 -2.67 -6.68
C TYR A 197 -2.44 -3.99 -6.22
N GLY A 198 -1.71 -4.86 -5.52
CA GLY A 198 -2.24 -6.11 -4.98
C GLY A 198 -3.28 -5.89 -3.89
N GLY A 199 -4.21 -6.83 -3.73
CA GLY A 199 -5.21 -6.85 -2.66
C GLY A 199 -6.65 -6.57 -3.11
N ILE A 200 -6.88 -6.14 -4.35
CA ILE A 200 -8.25 -5.97 -4.88
C ILE A 200 -9.02 -7.30 -4.88
N GLU A 201 -8.30 -8.41 -4.92
CA GLU A 201 -8.86 -9.75 -4.87
C GLU A 201 -9.52 -10.13 -3.55
N ALA A 202 -9.14 -9.48 -2.45
CA ALA A 202 -9.79 -9.67 -1.16
C ALA A 202 -11.26 -9.19 -1.18
N VAL A 203 -11.58 -8.18 -2.01
CA VAL A 203 -12.96 -7.68 -2.19
C VAL A 203 -13.84 -8.72 -2.90
N GLY A 204 -13.22 -9.65 -3.63
CA GLY A 204 -13.89 -10.79 -4.25
C GLY A 204 -14.71 -11.66 -3.31
N GLY A 205 -14.26 -11.80 -2.06
CA GLY A 205 -15.00 -12.54 -1.03
C GLY A 205 -16.24 -11.84 -0.48
N LEU A 206 -16.55 -10.63 -0.96
CA LEU A 206 -17.70 -9.82 -0.51
C LEU A 206 -18.75 -9.63 -1.61
N VAL A 207 -18.61 -10.32 -2.74
CA VAL A 207 -19.56 -10.24 -3.86
C VAL A 207 -20.97 -10.63 -3.42
N ASP A 208 -21.09 -11.72 -2.66
CA ASP A 208 -22.35 -12.27 -2.15
C ASP A 208 -23.05 -11.32 -1.16
N LYS A 209 -22.29 -10.43 -0.52
CA LYS A 209 -22.78 -9.39 0.40
C LYS A 209 -23.01 -8.03 -0.27
N THR A 210 -22.76 -7.91 -1.58
CA THR A 210 -22.92 -6.66 -2.33
C THR A 210 -24.35 -6.52 -2.84
N GLU A 211 -24.98 -5.36 -2.65
CA GLU A 211 -26.31 -5.08 -3.20
C GLU A 211 -26.23 -4.96 -4.74
N ASN A 212 -27.08 -5.70 -5.47
CA ASN A 212 -27.06 -5.79 -6.93
C ASN A 212 -25.65 -6.10 -7.50
N PRO A 213 -25.06 -7.26 -7.14
CA PRO A 213 -23.66 -7.56 -7.40
C PRO A 213 -23.33 -7.60 -8.90
N GLU A 214 -24.29 -8.01 -9.75
CA GLU A 214 -24.14 -8.04 -11.21
C GLU A 214 -23.73 -6.70 -11.83
N LYS A 215 -24.13 -5.58 -11.21
CA LYS A 215 -23.84 -4.22 -11.72
C LYS A 215 -22.91 -3.47 -10.80
N ASN A 216 -23.18 -3.48 -9.50
CA ASN A 216 -22.51 -2.61 -8.54
C ASN A 216 -21.10 -3.10 -8.22
N PHE A 217 -20.88 -4.41 -8.17
CA PHE A 217 -19.55 -4.98 -7.90
C PHE A 217 -18.58 -4.63 -9.03
N ALA A 218 -18.96 -4.92 -10.27
CA ALA A 218 -18.13 -4.63 -11.44
C ALA A 218 -17.86 -3.13 -11.62
N LYS A 219 -18.89 -2.28 -11.50
CA LYS A 219 -18.73 -0.82 -11.55
C LYS A 219 -17.82 -0.31 -10.44
N GLY A 220 -17.98 -0.83 -9.23
CA GLY A 220 -17.15 -0.47 -8.07
C GLY A 220 -15.68 -0.81 -8.30
N ILE A 221 -15.38 -2.01 -8.79
CA ILE A 221 -14.01 -2.43 -9.11
C ILE A 221 -13.39 -1.56 -10.20
N VAL A 222 -14.11 -1.32 -11.31
CA VAL A 222 -13.59 -0.51 -12.42
C VAL A 222 -13.33 0.92 -11.96
N PHE A 223 -14.27 1.51 -11.21
CA PHE A 223 -14.10 2.85 -10.65
C PHE A 223 -12.90 2.92 -9.70
N ALA A 224 -12.78 1.96 -8.77
CA ALA A 224 -11.65 1.88 -7.86
C ALA A 224 -10.32 1.71 -8.62
N ALA A 225 -10.29 0.90 -9.68
CA ALA A 225 -9.08 0.70 -10.48
C ALA A 225 -8.60 1.99 -11.13
N ILE A 226 -9.51 2.79 -11.70
CA ILE A 226 -9.18 4.09 -12.30
C ILE A 226 -8.68 5.06 -11.22
N VAL A 227 -9.41 5.18 -10.11
CA VAL A 227 -9.06 6.10 -9.01
C VAL A 227 -7.71 5.76 -8.39
N ILE A 228 -7.43 4.47 -8.15
CA ILE A 228 -6.16 4.03 -7.56
C ILE A 228 -4.99 4.23 -8.54
N SER A 229 -5.19 3.93 -9.83
CA SER A 229 -4.15 4.10 -10.87
C SER A 229 -3.71 5.57 -10.99
N ILE A 230 -4.68 6.49 -11.07
CA ILE A 230 -4.39 7.93 -11.14
C ILE A 230 -3.85 8.41 -9.79
N GLY A 231 -4.46 7.96 -8.69
CA GLY A 231 -4.15 8.39 -7.33
C GLY A 231 -2.72 8.10 -6.93
N TYR A 232 -2.15 6.96 -7.31
CA TYR A 232 -0.74 6.68 -7.00
C TYR A 232 0.23 7.58 -7.76
N SER A 233 0.07 7.73 -9.07
CA SER A 233 0.92 8.62 -9.88
C SER A 233 0.81 10.07 -9.41
N LEU A 234 -0.41 10.53 -9.10
CA LEU A 234 -0.65 11.86 -8.56
C LEU A 234 -0.01 12.04 -7.18
N ALA A 235 -0.19 11.08 -6.26
CA ALA A 235 0.40 11.17 -4.93
C ALA A 235 1.93 11.22 -4.97
N ILE A 236 2.57 10.38 -5.80
CA ILE A 236 4.03 10.42 -6.01
C ILE A 236 4.45 11.79 -6.55
N PHE A 237 3.68 12.35 -7.49
CA PHE A 237 3.96 13.67 -8.04
C PHE A 237 3.89 14.78 -6.98
N LEU A 238 2.85 14.74 -6.14
CA LEU A 238 2.60 15.72 -5.08
C LEU A 238 3.66 15.67 -3.98
N TRP A 239 4.26 14.51 -3.70
CA TRP A 239 5.37 14.41 -2.75
C TRP A 239 6.61 15.19 -3.18
N GLY A 240 6.90 15.24 -4.48
CA GLY A 240 8.03 16.03 -4.99
C GLY A 240 7.79 17.54 -5.07
N VAL A 241 6.54 17.99 -4.92
CA VAL A 241 6.22 19.41 -4.79
C VAL A 241 6.82 19.98 -3.50
N SER A 242 6.65 19.27 -2.38
CA SER A 242 7.09 19.74 -1.06
C SER A 242 8.46 19.21 -0.66
N THR A 243 8.92 18.09 -1.23
CA THR A 243 10.11 17.38 -0.74
C THR A 243 11.18 17.18 -1.81
N ASN A 244 12.36 17.75 -1.58
CA ASN A 244 13.57 17.41 -2.34
C ASN A 244 14.19 16.09 -1.81
N TRP A 245 14.46 15.14 -2.70
CA TRP A 245 14.98 13.82 -2.35
C TRP A 245 16.37 13.91 -1.71
N GLN A 246 17.30 14.65 -2.31
CA GLN A 246 18.66 14.80 -1.79
C GLN A 246 18.67 15.48 -0.42
N GLN A 247 17.87 16.52 -0.20
CA GLN A 247 17.91 17.28 1.05
C GLN A 247 17.22 16.56 2.21
N VAL A 248 16.12 15.84 1.94
CA VAL A 248 15.26 15.28 3.00
C VAL A 248 15.44 13.76 3.14
N LEU A 249 15.64 13.05 2.04
CA LEU A 249 15.55 11.59 2.00
C LEU A 249 16.91 10.88 1.93
N SER A 250 18.00 11.59 1.63
CA SER A 250 19.34 11.01 1.60
C SER A 250 19.93 10.73 3.01
N ASN A 251 19.28 11.23 4.06
CA ASN A 251 19.74 11.05 5.44
C ASN A 251 19.62 9.59 5.88
N GLY A 252 20.67 9.06 6.53
CA GLY A 252 20.74 7.66 6.99
C GLY A 252 19.70 7.26 8.04
N SER A 253 18.98 8.21 8.64
CA SER A 253 17.85 7.92 9.53
C SER A 253 16.54 7.58 8.80
N VAL A 254 16.44 7.84 7.49
CA VAL A 254 15.23 7.60 6.71
C VAL A 254 15.21 6.16 6.19
N ASN A 255 14.08 5.48 6.32
CA ASN A 255 13.89 4.11 5.87
C ASN A 255 12.43 3.85 5.45
N LEU A 256 12.17 2.68 4.86
CA LEU A 256 10.84 2.28 4.39
C LEU A 256 9.77 2.19 5.50
N GLY A 257 10.18 2.10 6.77
CA GLY A 257 9.27 2.12 7.91
C GLY A 257 8.80 3.53 8.27
N ASN A 258 9.70 4.51 8.26
CA ASN A 258 9.42 5.87 8.73
C ASN A 258 9.18 6.92 7.63
N ILE A 259 9.42 6.58 6.36
CA ILE A 259 9.32 7.49 5.22
C ILE A 259 8.02 8.27 5.14
N THR A 260 6.88 7.63 5.45
CA THR A 260 5.57 8.29 5.39
C THR A 260 5.51 9.48 6.34
N TYR A 261 6.13 9.37 7.51
CA TYR A 261 6.15 10.44 8.51
C TYR A 261 7.16 11.53 8.17
N VAL A 262 8.32 11.13 7.64
CA VAL A 262 9.34 12.08 7.18
C VAL A 262 8.76 12.99 6.09
N LEU A 263 8.04 12.42 5.12
CA LEU A 263 7.40 13.23 4.08
C LEU A 263 6.25 14.08 4.61
N MET A 264 5.45 13.58 5.55
CA MET A 264 4.39 14.38 6.17
C MET A 264 4.94 15.55 6.98
N LYS A 265 6.14 15.44 7.56
CA LYS A 265 6.81 16.55 8.26
C LYS A 265 7.30 17.64 7.29
N SER A 266 7.46 17.31 6.01
CA SER A 266 7.89 18.22 4.96
C SER A 266 6.71 18.92 4.24
N LEU A 267 5.47 18.57 4.57
CA LEU A 267 4.25 19.28 4.16
C LEU A 267 3.99 20.44 5.12
#